data_AF-A0A208XWQ5-F1
#
_entry.id   AF-A0A208XWQ5-F1
#
_cell.length_a   1.000
_cell.length_b   1.000
_cell.length_c   1.000
_cell.angle_alpha   90.00
_cell.angle_beta   90.00
_cell.angle_gamma   90.00
#
_symmetry.space_group_name_H-M   'P 1'
#
loop_
_entity.id
_entity.type
_entity.pdbx_description
1 polymer ?
#
loop_
_entity_poly.entity_id
_entity_poly.type
_entity_poly.pdbx_seq_one_letter_code
_entity_poly.pdbx_strand_id
1 'polypeptide(L)'
;MPCQPRAPYLAAVAHWEAHAAAVFASAPYRRADDPLERLLGYVDFRKALLAGDLPDFTCFAGTIVQEAYLTHPDINAACGRNILGHAEELAADIEAAKRKYGITGDWTAESLALHMQAVIQGGFVLAKAAGGAGPAAASIDHLRRYLEYLFGVQR
;
A
#
# COMPACT_ATOMS: atom_id res chain seq x y z
N MET A 1 -5.00 1.76 -39.35
CA MET A 1 -4.84 2.07 -37.91
C MET A 1 -6.18 1.85 -37.23
N PRO A 2 -6.43 0.72 -36.54
CA PRO A 2 -7.66 0.57 -35.80
C PRO A 2 -7.52 1.21 -34.42
N CYS A 3 -8.47 2.10 -34.11
CA CYS A 3 -8.71 2.70 -32.80
C CYS A 3 -8.80 1.61 -31.72
N GLN A 4 -7.91 1.59 -30.72
CA GLN A 4 -8.05 0.72 -29.56
C GLN A 4 -8.79 1.48 -28.45
N PRO A 5 -9.98 1.04 -28.01
CA PRO A 5 -10.72 1.72 -26.94
C PRO A 5 -10.10 1.36 -25.59
N ARG A 6 -8.96 1.96 -25.26
CA ARG A 6 -8.31 1.86 -23.93
C ARG A 6 -8.95 2.78 -22.88
N ALA A 7 -9.83 3.69 -23.31
CA ALA A 7 -10.54 4.63 -22.46
C ALA A 7 -11.30 3.97 -21.27
N PRO A 8 -11.98 2.81 -21.42
CA PRO A 8 -12.65 2.16 -20.31
C PRO A 8 -11.68 1.63 -19.23
N TYR A 9 -10.51 1.12 -19.60
CA TYR A 9 -9.51 0.63 -18.64
C TYR A 9 -8.87 1.78 -17.87
N LEU A 10 -8.52 2.87 -18.55
CA LEU A 10 -8.01 4.07 -17.89
C LEU A 10 -9.07 4.70 -16.96
N ALA A 11 -10.34 4.70 -17.38
CA ALA A 11 -11.45 5.13 -16.52
C ALA A 11 -11.62 4.22 -15.29
N ALA A 12 -11.45 2.90 -15.44
CA ALA A 12 -11.47 1.97 -14.32
C ALA A 12 -10.31 2.20 -13.34
N VAL A 13 -9.09 2.44 -13.85
CA VAL A 13 -7.93 2.80 -13.01
C VAL A 13 -8.21 4.10 -12.24
N ALA A 14 -8.71 5.13 -12.90
CA ALA A 14 -9.02 6.42 -12.27
C ALA A 14 -10.17 6.32 -11.25
N HIS A 15 -11.19 5.53 -11.54
CA HIS A 15 -12.27 5.26 -10.59
C HIS A 15 -11.76 4.57 -9.33
N TRP A 16 -10.92 3.53 -9.51
CA TRP A 16 -10.29 2.83 -8.38
C TRP A 16 -9.38 3.76 -7.56
N GLU A 17 -8.59 4.59 -8.23
CA GLU A 17 -7.73 5.59 -7.58
C GLU A 17 -8.55 6.55 -6.71
N ALA A 18 -9.63 7.12 -7.25
CA ALA A 18 -10.51 8.02 -6.53
C ALA A 18 -11.18 7.34 -5.33
N HIS A 19 -11.61 6.09 -5.49
CA HIS A 19 -12.18 5.30 -4.40
C HIS A 19 -11.15 5.05 -3.28
N ALA A 20 -9.97 4.55 -3.64
CA ALA A 20 -8.89 4.31 -2.68
C ALA A 20 -8.49 5.60 -1.94
N ALA A 21 -8.32 6.70 -2.68
CA ALA A 21 -7.99 8.00 -2.10
C ALA A 21 -9.03 8.43 -1.05
N ALA A 22 -10.33 8.25 -1.31
CA ALA A 22 -11.39 8.57 -0.35
C ALA A 22 -11.33 7.70 0.92
N VAL A 23 -11.05 6.40 0.76
CA VAL A 23 -10.89 5.46 1.89
C VAL A 23 -9.70 5.88 2.77
N PHE A 24 -8.55 6.21 2.19
CA PHE A 24 -7.35 6.57 2.95
C PHE A 24 -7.38 8.01 3.50
N ALA A 25 -8.06 8.95 2.82
CA ALA A 25 -8.20 10.33 3.31
C ALA A 25 -9.02 10.40 4.61
N SER A 26 -9.99 9.52 4.78
CA SER A 26 -10.88 9.46 5.96
C SER A 26 -10.39 8.52 7.07
N ALA A 27 -9.23 7.87 6.87
CA ALA A 27 -8.75 6.82 7.76
C ALA A 27 -8.42 7.35 9.18
N PRO A 28 -8.90 6.69 10.25
CA PRO A 28 -8.75 7.17 11.63
C PRO A 28 -7.31 7.46 12.06
N TYR A 29 -6.34 6.68 11.56
CA TYR A 29 -4.93 6.82 11.93
C TYR A 29 -4.37 8.21 11.59
N ARG A 30 -4.91 8.90 10.58
CA ARG A 30 -4.46 10.25 10.19
C ARG A 30 -4.64 11.30 11.27
N ARG A 31 -5.48 11.04 12.29
CA ARG A 31 -5.71 11.95 13.42
C ARG A 31 -4.68 11.85 14.53
N ALA A 32 -3.78 10.87 14.50
CA ALA A 32 -2.74 10.76 15.52
C ALA A 32 -1.70 11.86 15.35
N ASP A 33 -1.33 12.52 16.46
CA ASP A 33 -0.31 13.58 16.45
C ASP A 33 1.09 12.99 16.24
N ASP A 34 1.33 11.79 16.79
CA ASP A 34 2.59 11.09 16.66
C ASP A 34 2.74 10.46 15.26
N PRO A 35 3.80 10.80 14.49
CA PRO A 35 4.05 10.19 13.18
C PRO A 35 4.23 8.67 13.23
N LEU A 36 4.78 8.11 14.32
CA LEU A 36 4.91 6.66 14.48
C LEU A 36 3.55 6.01 14.74
N GLU A 37 2.68 6.65 15.52
CA GLU A 37 1.32 6.16 15.71
C GLU A 37 0.50 6.23 14.41
N ARG A 38 0.69 7.29 13.59
CA ARG A 38 0.09 7.33 12.24
C ARG A 38 0.58 6.18 11.37
N LEU A 39 1.89 5.91 11.38
CA LEU A 39 2.49 4.84 10.59
C LEU A 39 2.01 3.44 11.03
N LEU A 40 2.01 3.15 12.33
CA LEU A 40 1.52 1.88 12.86
C LEU A 40 0.00 1.74 12.66
N GLY A 41 -0.75 2.83 12.84
CA GLY A 41 -2.19 2.89 12.58
C GLY A 41 -2.53 2.69 11.10
N TYR A 42 -1.68 3.14 10.17
CA TYR A 42 -1.81 2.80 8.76
C TYR A 42 -1.73 1.29 8.53
N VAL A 43 -0.76 0.62 9.15
CA VAL A 43 -0.59 -0.84 9.03
C VAL A 43 -1.81 -1.58 9.61
N ASP A 44 -2.30 -1.16 10.77
CA ASP A 44 -3.52 -1.72 11.38
C ASP A 44 -4.75 -1.50 10.49
N PHE A 45 -4.87 -0.30 9.89
CA PHE A 45 -5.94 0.02 8.97
C PHE A 45 -5.88 -0.85 7.71
N ARG A 46 -4.69 -1.08 7.13
CA ARG A 46 -4.51 -2.00 5.99
C ARG A 46 -4.94 -3.42 6.34
N LYS A 47 -4.66 -3.90 7.56
CA LYS A 47 -5.14 -5.21 8.03
C LYS A 47 -6.66 -5.22 8.18
N ALA A 48 -7.25 -4.18 8.74
CA ALA A 48 -8.69 -4.06 8.92
C ALA A 48 -9.47 -4.04 7.58
N LEU A 49 -8.84 -3.53 6.52
CA LEU A 49 -9.40 -3.58 5.16
C LEU A 49 -9.43 -4.97 4.55
N LEU A 50 -8.79 -5.99 5.13
CA LEU A 50 -8.84 -7.38 4.66
C LEU A 50 -10.15 -8.08 5.06
N ALA A 51 -11.28 -7.50 4.68
CA ALA A 51 -12.62 -7.98 4.99
C ALA A 51 -13.44 -8.19 3.71
N GLY A 52 -14.40 -9.12 3.75
CA GLY A 52 -15.18 -9.51 2.58
C GLY A 52 -14.50 -10.58 1.73
N ASP A 53 -14.90 -10.66 0.46
CA ASP A 53 -14.33 -11.58 -0.50
C ASP A 53 -13.02 -11.01 -1.09
N LEU A 54 -12.21 -11.86 -1.74
CA LEU A 54 -10.90 -11.44 -2.30
C LEU A 54 -10.96 -10.18 -3.19
N PRO A 55 -11.96 -9.98 -4.06
CA PRO A 55 -12.06 -8.75 -4.86
C PRO A 55 -12.29 -7.49 -4.03
N ASP A 56 -12.86 -7.61 -2.83
CA ASP A 56 -13.21 -6.46 -1.98
C ASP A 56 -11.99 -5.78 -1.37
N PHE A 57 -10.89 -6.53 -1.17
CA PHE A 57 -9.69 -6.02 -0.51
C PHE A 57 -8.39 -6.16 -1.31
N THR A 58 -8.37 -6.90 -2.42
CA THR A 58 -7.17 -7.02 -3.24
C THR A 58 -7.02 -5.86 -4.24
N CYS A 59 -5.77 -5.49 -4.53
CA CYS A 59 -5.48 -4.31 -5.33
C CYS A 59 -5.75 -4.52 -6.83
N PHE A 60 -6.68 -3.75 -7.40
CA PHE A 60 -6.90 -3.67 -8.84
C PHE A 60 -5.62 -3.27 -9.58
N ALA A 61 -5.00 -2.14 -9.20
CA ALA A 61 -3.77 -1.64 -9.83
C ALA A 61 -2.62 -2.64 -9.75
N GLY A 62 -2.47 -3.34 -8.62
CA GLY A 62 -1.43 -4.36 -8.43
C GLY A 62 -1.64 -5.62 -9.27
N THR A 63 -2.88 -5.93 -9.64
CA THR A 63 -3.19 -7.03 -10.56
C THR A 63 -2.90 -6.61 -12.00
N ILE A 64 -3.36 -5.42 -12.39
CA ILE A 64 -3.21 -4.93 -13.76
C ILE A 64 -1.76 -4.64 -14.09
N VAL A 65 -0.96 -4.09 -13.17
CA VAL A 65 0.46 -3.81 -13.44
C VAL A 65 1.25 -5.07 -13.80
N GLN A 66 0.93 -6.22 -13.19
CA GLN A 66 1.60 -7.50 -13.49
C GLN A 66 1.20 -8.05 -14.87
N GLU A 67 -0.08 -7.96 -15.22
CA GLU A 67 -0.61 -8.45 -16.51
C GLU A 67 -0.24 -7.54 -17.69
N ALA A 68 -0.24 -6.22 -17.46
CA ALA A 68 -0.15 -5.20 -18.50
C ALA A 68 1.26 -4.61 -18.71
N TYR A 69 2.24 -4.98 -17.88
CA TYR A 69 3.57 -4.35 -17.80
C TYR A 69 4.22 -4.07 -19.16
N LEU A 70 4.22 -5.05 -20.07
CA LEU A 70 4.81 -4.91 -21.41
C LEU A 70 3.81 -4.60 -22.51
N THR A 71 2.53 -4.91 -22.31
CA THR A 71 1.52 -4.92 -23.38
C THR A 71 0.75 -3.60 -23.47
N HIS A 72 0.60 -2.88 -22.35
CA HIS A 72 -0.19 -1.64 -22.28
C HIS A 72 0.52 -0.61 -21.38
N PRO A 73 1.55 0.09 -21.89
CA PRO A 73 2.42 0.95 -21.08
C PRO A 73 1.70 2.14 -20.44
N ASP A 74 0.63 2.65 -21.06
CA ASP A 74 -0.21 3.72 -20.51
C ASP A 74 -1.02 3.28 -19.28
N ILE A 75 -1.62 2.08 -19.36
CA ILE A 75 -2.34 1.47 -18.24
C ILE A 75 -1.37 1.09 -17.12
N ASN A 76 -0.21 0.52 -17.47
CA ASN A 76 0.87 0.21 -16.53
C ASN A 76 1.34 1.47 -15.80
N ALA A 77 1.58 2.57 -16.51
CA ALA A 77 1.99 3.83 -15.91
C ALA A 77 0.91 4.39 -14.96
N ALA A 78 -0.37 4.28 -15.32
CA ALA A 78 -1.46 4.72 -14.45
C ALA A 78 -1.55 3.88 -13.16
N CYS A 79 -1.48 2.55 -13.27
CA CYS A 79 -1.46 1.67 -12.10
C CYS A 79 -0.21 1.88 -11.24
N GLY A 80 0.94 2.09 -11.87
CA GLY A 80 2.21 2.35 -11.21
C GLY A 80 2.19 3.62 -10.36
N ARG A 81 1.62 4.71 -10.87
CA ARG A 81 1.45 5.95 -10.09
C ARG A 81 0.64 5.73 -8.82
N ASN A 82 -0.42 4.92 -8.87
CA ASN A 82 -1.24 4.65 -7.67
C ASN A 82 -0.46 3.88 -6.59
N ILE A 83 0.35 2.90 -7.00
CA ILE A 83 1.14 2.10 -6.06
C ILE A 83 2.29 2.93 -5.47
N LEU A 84 3.00 3.69 -6.32
CA LEU A 84 4.17 4.47 -5.92
C LEU A 84 3.80 5.74 -5.16
N GLY A 85 2.75 6.45 -5.58
CA GLY A 85 2.28 7.67 -4.88
C GLY A 85 1.86 7.41 -3.44
N HIS A 86 1.31 6.22 -3.16
CA HIS A 86 1.00 5.84 -1.78
C HIS A 86 2.26 5.60 -0.92
N ALA A 87 3.36 5.18 -1.52
CA ALA A 87 4.64 5.10 -0.83
C ALA A 87 5.20 6.51 -0.51
N GLU A 88 5.01 7.48 -1.41
CA GLU A 88 5.44 8.87 -1.18
C GLU A 88 4.74 9.48 0.04
N GLU A 89 3.43 9.24 0.21
CA GLU A 89 2.70 9.69 1.40
C GLU A 89 3.27 9.09 2.71
N LEU A 90 3.58 7.79 2.69
CA LEU A 90 4.15 7.11 3.87
C LEU A 90 5.56 7.59 4.19
N ALA A 91 6.35 7.92 3.17
CA ALA A 91 7.72 8.41 3.36
C ALA A 91 7.76 9.68 4.24
N ALA A 92 6.77 10.57 4.11
CA ALA A 92 6.68 11.77 4.93
C ALA A 92 6.50 11.47 6.43
N ASP A 93 5.60 10.53 6.77
CA ASP A 93 5.38 10.11 8.16
C ASP A 93 6.59 9.32 8.70
N ILE A 94 7.23 8.48 7.87
CA ILE A 94 8.44 7.75 8.25
C ILE A 94 9.58 8.72 8.57
N GLU A 95 9.86 9.72 7.72
CA GLU A 95 10.91 10.71 8.01
C GLU A 95 10.58 11.52 9.28
N ALA A 96 9.31 11.89 9.47
CA ALA A 96 8.89 12.59 10.69
C ALA A 96 9.11 11.72 11.94
N ALA A 97 8.79 10.43 11.88
CA ALA A 97 9.04 9.49 12.97
C ALA A 97 10.55 9.30 13.21
N LYS A 98 11.36 9.14 12.16
CA LYS A 98 12.83 9.01 12.31
C LYS A 98 13.41 10.19 13.05
N ARG A 99 13.04 11.42 12.67
CA ARG A 99 13.49 12.64 13.35
C ARG A 99 13.04 12.70 14.79
N LYS A 100 11.76 12.41 15.07
CA LYS A 100 11.19 12.48 16.42
C LYS A 100 11.85 11.49 17.38
N TYR A 101 12.10 10.27 16.92
CA TYR A 101 12.63 9.17 17.72
C TYR A 101 14.16 9.02 17.64
N GLY A 102 14.85 9.91 16.91
CA GLY A 102 16.31 9.87 16.77
C GLY A 102 16.83 8.61 16.08
N ILE A 103 16.06 8.03 15.16
CA ILE A 103 16.41 6.78 14.48
C ILE A 103 17.51 7.04 13.45
N THR A 104 18.66 6.39 13.66
CA THR A 104 19.79 6.36 12.73
C THR A 104 19.92 4.98 12.12
N GLY A 105 20.04 4.88 10.80
CA GLY A 105 20.25 3.62 10.10
C GLY A 105 20.49 3.82 8.60
N ASP A 106 20.96 2.75 7.94
CA ASP A 106 21.37 2.77 6.52
C ASP A 106 20.19 2.65 5.54
N TRP A 107 19.00 3.09 5.94
CA TRP A 107 17.77 3.03 5.15
C TRP A 107 17.06 4.39 5.11
N THR A 108 16.41 4.67 3.98
CA THR A 108 15.66 5.92 3.75
C THR A 108 14.17 5.68 3.95
N ALA A 109 13.40 6.73 4.27
CA ALA A 109 11.95 6.59 4.34
C ALA A 109 11.31 6.09 3.04
N GLU A 110 11.82 6.52 1.89
CA GLU A 110 11.33 6.07 0.59
C GLU A 110 11.54 4.56 0.43
N SER A 111 12.73 4.07 0.78
CA SER A 111 13.04 2.64 0.72
C SER A 111 12.14 1.82 1.65
N LEU A 112 11.86 2.31 2.87
CA LEU A 112 10.96 1.65 3.81
C LEU A 112 9.50 1.71 3.34
N ALA A 113 9.04 2.84 2.79
CA ALA A 113 7.69 2.97 2.24
C ALA A 113 7.46 2.01 1.05
N LEU A 114 8.45 1.86 0.17
CA LEU A 114 8.41 0.88 -0.92
C LEU A 114 8.41 -0.55 -0.38
N HIS A 115 9.19 -0.85 0.66
CA HIS A 115 9.15 -2.16 1.32
C HIS A 115 7.76 -2.47 1.90
N MET A 116 7.11 -1.50 2.55
CA MET A 116 5.74 -1.64 3.04
C MET A 116 4.77 -1.97 1.90
N GLN A 117 4.86 -1.26 0.76
CA GLN A 117 4.03 -1.58 -0.40
C GLN A 117 4.32 -2.97 -0.95
N ALA A 118 5.58 -3.39 -1.03
CA ALA A 118 5.96 -4.72 -1.48
C ALA A 118 5.33 -5.82 -0.61
N VAL A 119 5.38 -5.67 0.73
CA VAL A 119 4.77 -6.63 1.67
C VAL A 119 3.26 -6.67 1.49
N ILE A 120 2.59 -5.52 1.36
CA ILE A 120 1.13 -5.48 1.23
C ILE A 120 0.67 -6.07 -0.10
N GLN A 121 1.30 -5.68 -1.22
CA GLN A 121 0.95 -6.21 -2.54
C GLN A 121 1.27 -7.72 -2.64
N GLY A 122 2.41 -8.15 -2.09
CA GLY A 122 2.74 -9.57 -1.96
C GLY A 122 1.72 -10.34 -1.11
N GLY A 123 1.25 -9.73 -0.01
CA GLY A 123 0.18 -10.28 0.80
C GLY A 123 -1.10 -10.53 0.00
N PHE A 124 -1.51 -9.59 -0.86
CA PHE A 124 -2.66 -9.78 -1.74
C PHE A 124 -2.48 -10.93 -2.73
N VAL A 125 -1.27 -11.13 -3.26
CA VAL A 125 -0.95 -12.30 -4.10
C VAL A 125 -1.12 -13.59 -3.31
N LEU A 126 -0.59 -13.66 -2.09
CA LEU A 126 -0.74 -14.84 -1.22
C LEU A 126 -2.20 -15.11 -0.84
N ALA A 127 -2.99 -14.07 -0.57
CA ALA A 127 -4.41 -14.22 -0.27
C ALA A 127 -5.18 -14.83 -1.45
N LYS A 128 -4.91 -14.37 -2.68
CA LYS A 128 -5.49 -14.96 -3.90
C LYS A 128 -5.08 -16.43 -4.06
N ALA A 129 -3.81 -16.74 -3.84
CA ALA A 129 -3.30 -18.11 -3.95
C ALA A 129 -3.90 -19.06 -2.90
N ALA A 130 -4.17 -18.57 -1.69
CA ALA A 130 -4.70 -19.36 -0.58
C ALA A 130 -6.23 -19.35 -0.49
N GLY A 131 -6.92 -18.55 -1.30
CA GLY A 131 -8.39 -18.43 -1.26
C GLY A 131 -8.93 -17.67 -0.05
N GLY A 132 -8.15 -16.79 0.59
CA GLY A 132 -8.60 -16.04 1.76
C GLY A 132 -7.56 -15.09 2.36
N ALA A 133 -8.00 -14.22 3.26
CA ALA A 133 -7.18 -13.12 3.81
C ALA A 133 -6.05 -13.55 4.77
N GLY A 134 -6.07 -14.79 5.27
CA GLY A 134 -5.16 -15.27 6.32
C GLY A 134 -3.67 -14.97 6.07
N PRO A 135 -3.10 -15.37 4.91
CA PRO A 135 -1.70 -15.07 4.60
C PRO A 135 -1.39 -13.58 4.50
N ALA A 136 -2.29 -12.77 3.91
CA ALA A 136 -2.10 -11.32 3.84
C ALA A 136 -2.09 -10.69 5.23
N ALA A 137 -3.01 -11.11 6.11
CA ALA A 137 -3.09 -10.63 7.49
C ALA A 137 -1.80 -10.96 8.26
N ALA A 138 -1.28 -12.19 8.11
CA ALA A 138 -0.02 -12.60 8.71
C ALA A 138 1.17 -11.77 8.20
N SER A 139 1.25 -11.50 6.88
CA SER A 139 2.28 -10.62 6.32
C SER A 139 2.21 -9.21 6.90
N ILE A 140 1.02 -8.66 7.11
CA ILE A 140 0.84 -7.33 7.72
C ILE A 140 1.23 -7.35 9.20
N ASP A 141 0.97 -8.43 9.95
CA ASP A 141 1.43 -8.59 11.34
C ASP A 141 2.96 -8.67 11.45
N HIS A 142 3.62 -9.30 10.47
CA HIS A 142 5.08 -9.28 10.37
C HIS A 142 5.61 -7.88 10.03
N LEU A 143 4.95 -7.16 9.13
CA LEU A 143 5.31 -5.77 8.81
C LEU A 143 5.21 -4.87 10.04
N ARG A 144 4.13 -4.98 10.80
CA ARG A 144 3.94 -4.22 12.05
C ARG A 144 5.10 -4.44 13.01
N ARG A 145 5.43 -5.71 13.30
CA ARG A 145 6.56 -6.07 14.20
C ARG A 145 7.89 -5.54 13.69
N TYR A 146 8.11 -5.59 12.37
CA TYR A 146 9.31 -5.04 11.77
C TYR A 146 9.43 -3.52 12.00
N LEU A 147 8.33 -2.76 11.84
CA LEU A 147 8.32 -1.32 12.14
C LEU A 147 8.53 -1.05 13.63
N GLU A 148 7.84 -1.77 14.51
CA GLU A 148 8.04 -1.64 15.97
C GLU A 148 9.50 -1.90 16.35
N TYR A 149 10.15 -2.85 15.68
CA TYR A 149 11.58 -3.12 15.85
C TYR A 149 12.47 -1.97 15.35
N LEU A 150 12.22 -1.46 14.14
CA LEU A 150 12.99 -0.35 13.56
C LEU A 150 12.92 0.93 14.41
N PHE A 151 11.78 1.17 15.05
CA PHE A 151 11.54 2.37 15.86
C PHE A 151 11.75 2.16 17.37
N GLY A 152 12.18 0.96 17.81
CA GLY A 152 12.50 0.69 19.21
C GLY A 152 11.30 0.75 20.17
N VAL A 153 10.11 0.41 19.68
CA VAL A 153 8.84 0.45 20.44
C VAL A 153 8.24 -0.94 20.65
N GLN A 154 9.09 -1.97 20.72
CA GLN A 154 8.65 -3.34 20.94
C GLN A 154 7.78 -3.41 22.20
N ARG A 155 6.57 -3.97 22.07
CA ARG A 155 5.68 -4.29 23.19
C ARG A 155 5.94 -5.68 23.72
#